data_AF-A0A2S4YD08-F1
#
_entry.id   AF-A0A2S4YD08-F1
#
_cell.length_a   1.000
_cell.length_b   1.000
_cell.length_c   1.000
_cell.angle_alpha   90.00
_cell.angle_beta   90.00
_cell.angle_gamma   90.00
#
_symmetry.space_group_name_H-M   'P 1'
#
loop_
_entity.id
_entity.type
_entity.pdbx_description
1 polymer ?
#
loop_
_entity_poly.entity_id
_entity_poly.type
_entity_poly.pdbx_seq_one_letter_code
_entity_poly.pdbx_strand_id
1 'polypeptide(L)'
;MTATTSHTTSQQDPIRFLEDRFACAQACTECARACALRASLAEPGGTQSQERLRRTGIMCAEVCDATCRVLSAHGSQDEDDIRGQVTWCRAVCLDTAHVFDADPGGEEGARACRAAARACSDFLETLG
;
A
#
# COMPACT_ATOMS: atom_id res chain seq x y z
N MET A 1 -33.38 21.50 -30.98
CA MET A 1 -32.85 20.36 -30.19
C MET A 1 -31.41 20.14 -30.61
N THR A 2 -30.48 20.78 -29.93
CA THR A 2 -29.04 20.68 -30.18
C THR A 2 -28.46 19.64 -29.23
N ALA A 3 -27.95 18.54 -29.78
CA ALA A 3 -27.27 17.50 -29.02
C ALA A 3 -25.85 17.98 -28.69
N THR A 4 -25.60 18.26 -27.40
CA THR A 4 -24.24 18.39 -26.86
C THR A 4 -23.83 17.02 -26.36
N THR A 5 -22.96 16.33 -27.08
CA THR A 5 -22.34 15.08 -26.62
C THR A 5 -20.89 15.08 -27.05
N SER A 6 -19.99 15.51 -26.17
CA SER A 6 -18.54 15.23 -26.20
C SER A 6 -17.85 15.88 -24.98
N HIS A 7 -18.04 15.35 -23.77
CA HIS A 7 -17.26 15.75 -22.58
C HIS A 7 -17.05 14.64 -21.53
N THR A 8 -17.26 13.37 -21.87
CA THR A 8 -17.16 12.27 -20.89
C THR A 8 -15.73 11.76 -20.70
N THR A 9 -14.94 11.62 -21.76
CA THR A 9 -13.59 11.00 -21.66
C THR A 9 -12.57 11.86 -20.91
N SER A 10 -12.58 13.19 -21.10
CA SER A 10 -11.59 14.10 -20.49
C SER A 10 -11.74 14.28 -18.98
N GLN A 11 -12.90 13.99 -18.39
CA GLN A 11 -13.14 14.12 -16.95
C GLN A 11 -12.98 12.79 -16.19
N GLN A 12 -12.91 11.66 -16.89
CA GLN A 12 -12.76 10.35 -16.26
C GLN A 12 -11.34 10.10 -15.76
N ASP A 13 -10.31 10.60 -16.44
CA ASP A 13 -8.91 10.39 -16.03
C ASP A 13 -8.56 11.07 -14.69
N PRO A 14 -8.94 12.34 -14.44
CA PRO A 14 -8.70 12.98 -13.14
C PRO A 14 -9.47 12.32 -11.98
N ILE A 15 -10.70 11.85 -12.22
CA ILE A 15 -11.51 11.19 -11.21
C ILE A 15 -10.89 9.84 -10.84
N ARG A 16 -10.56 9.01 -11.84
CA ARG A 16 -9.90 7.72 -11.64
C ARG A 16 -8.57 7.86 -10.90
N PHE A 17 -7.75 8.84 -11.30
CA PHE A 17 -6.49 9.14 -10.60
C PHE A 17 -6.73 9.41 -9.10
N LEU A 18 -7.73 10.22 -8.76
CA LEU A 18 -8.05 10.50 -7.36
C LEU A 18 -8.60 9.27 -6.64
N GLU A 19 -9.50 8.51 -7.26
CA GLU A 19 -10.06 7.28 -6.70
C GLU A 19 -8.97 6.24 -6.38
N ASP A 20 -8.07 5.97 -7.33
CA ASP A 20 -6.98 5.01 -7.17
C ASP A 20 -5.94 5.50 -6.15
N ARG A 21 -5.68 6.82 -6.14
CA ARG A 21 -4.83 7.45 -5.11
C ARG A 21 -5.40 7.27 -3.70
N PHE A 22 -6.69 7.52 -3.51
CA PHE A 22 -7.36 7.33 -2.22
C PHE A 22 -7.44 5.86 -1.81
N ALA A 23 -7.77 4.97 -2.76
CA ALA A 23 -7.80 3.53 -2.52
C ALA A 23 -6.43 3.00 -2.08
N CYS A 24 -5.36 3.44 -2.74
CA CYS A 24 -3.98 3.10 -2.36
C CYS A 24 -3.63 3.62 -0.97
N ALA A 25 -3.93 4.89 -0.65
CA ALA A 25 -3.67 5.47 0.67
C ALA A 25 -4.42 4.72 1.80
N GLN A 26 -5.70 4.39 1.58
CA GLN A 26 -6.49 3.64 2.54
C GLN A 26 -5.93 2.23 2.76
N ALA A 27 -5.64 1.50 1.68
CA ALA A 27 -5.08 0.15 1.77
C ALA A 27 -3.72 0.14 2.48
N CYS A 28 -2.88 1.15 2.24
CA CYS A 28 -1.63 1.34 2.97
C CYS A 28 -1.86 1.60 4.47
N THR A 29 -2.84 2.42 4.85
CA THR A 29 -3.19 2.64 6.27
C THR A 29 -3.59 1.34 6.97
N GLU A 30 -4.47 0.57 6.34
CA GLU A 30 -4.94 -0.72 6.87
C GLU A 30 -3.80 -1.72 6.99
N CYS A 31 -2.96 -1.81 5.96
CA CYS A 31 -1.78 -2.67 5.96
C CYS A 31 -0.78 -2.25 7.04
N ALA A 32 -0.52 -0.95 7.22
CA ALA A 32 0.40 -0.47 8.24
C ALA A 32 -0.04 -0.90 9.64
N ARG A 33 -1.34 -0.73 9.94
CA ARG A 33 -1.93 -1.16 11.21
C ARG A 33 -1.83 -2.68 11.41
N ALA A 34 -2.18 -3.47 10.39
CA ALA A 34 -2.12 -4.93 10.47
C ALA A 34 -0.70 -5.44 10.69
N CYS A 35 0.29 -4.86 10.00
CA CYS A 35 1.69 -5.22 10.13
C CYS A 35 2.26 -4.84 11.50
N ALA A 36 1.94 -3.64 12.00
CA ALA A 36 2.34 -3.20 13.33
C ALA A 36 1.79 -4.13 14.43
N LEU A 37 0.50 -4.50 14.34
CA LEU A 37 -0.11 -5.45 15.27
C LEU A 37 0.55 -6.83 15.18
N ARG A 38 0.79 -7.34 13.97
CA ARG A 38 1.44 -8.65 13.80
C ARG A 38 2.85 -8.65 14.36
N ALA A 39 3.61 -7.58 14.13
CA ALA A 39 4.96 -7.43 14.66
C ALA A 39 4.98 -7.31 16.19
N SER A 40 3.98 -6.69 16.81
CA SER A 40 3.92 -6.56 18.28
C SER A 40 3.62 -7.88 18.99
N LEU A 41 3.05 -8.86 18.27
CA LEU A 41 2.80 -10.21 18.78
C LEU A 41 4.01 -11.14 18.66
N ALA A 42 5.08 -10.71 17.97
CA ALA A 42 6.30 -11.51 17.84
C ALA A 42 7.14 -11.45 19.13
N GLU A 43 7.58 -12.61 19.60
CA GLU A 43 8.35 -12.71 20.85
C GLU A 43 9.72 -12.02 20.75
N PRO A 44 10.05 -11.05 21.63
CA PRO A 44 11.40 -10.46 21.68
C PRO A 44 12.44 -11.50 22.07
N GLY A 45 13.47 -11.69 21.26
CA GLY A 45 14.50 -12.72 21.50
C GLY A 45 14.01 -14.15 21.20
N GLY A 46 12.90 -14.29 20.47
CA GLY A 46 12.40 -15.57 19.98
C GLY A 46 13.30 -16.19 18.90
N THR A 47 12.75 -17.16 18.16
CA THR A 47 13.47 -17.82 17.07
C THR A 47 13.86 -16.83 15.96
N GLN A 48 14.82 -17.22 15.11
CA GLN A 48 15.19 -16.42 13.93
C GLN A 48 13.97 -16.10 13.03
N SER A 49 12.99 -17.01 12.94
CA SER A 49 11.76 -16.77 12.19
C SER A 49 10.88 -15.69 12.83
N GLN A 50 10.75 -15.68 14.17
CA GLN A 50 10.01 -14.63 14.88
C GLN A 50 10.69 -13.26 14.76
N GLU A 51 12.03 -13.21 14.85
CA GLU A 51 12.78 -11.97 14.64
C GLU A 51 12.61 -11.45 13.20
N ARG A 52 12.65 -12.35 12.20
CA ARG A 52 12.41 -11.99 10.80
C ARG A 52 11.00 -11.45 10.61
N LEU A 53 9.98 -12.14 11.15
CA LEU A 53 8.58 -11.72 11.10
C LEU A 53 8.39 -10.33 11.71
N ARG A 54 9.00 -10.08 12.88
CA ARG A 54 8.95 -8.79 13.55
C ARG A 54 9.59 -7.68 12.70
N ARG A 55 10.81 -7.89 12.21
CA ARG A 55 11.55 -6.89 11.42
C ARG A 55 10.81 -6.54 10.13
N THR A 56 10.36 -7.56 9.41
CA THR A 56 9.64 -7.36 8.14
C THR A 56 8.28 -6.69 8.39
N GLY A 57 7.56 -7.06 9.44
CA GLY A 57 6.30 -6.40 9.82
C GLY A 57 6.48 -4.91 10.19
N ILE A 58 7.53 -4.58 10.96
CA ILE A 58 7.84 -3.16 11.29
C ILE A 58 8.17 -2.37 10.03
N MET A 59 9.04 -2.91 9.17
CA MET A 59 9.41 -2.26 7.91
C MET A 59 8.18 -2.02 7.02
N CYS A 60 7.31 -3.01 6.87
CA CYS A 60 6.08 -2.85 6.09
C CYS A 60 5.15 -1.80 6.69
N ALA A 61 5.05 -1.75 8.02
CA ALA A 61 4.24 -0.75 8.70
C ALA A 61 4.74 0.68 8.42
N GLU A 62 6.04 0.90 8.53
CA GLU A 62 6.67 2.20 8.29
C GLU A 62 6.53 2.65 6.83
N VAL A 63 6.79 1.75 5.88
CA VAL A 63 6.70 2.06 4.44
C VAL A 63 5.26 2.34 4.03
N CYS A 64 4.30 1.57 4.54
CA CYS A 64 2.89 1.83 4.28
C CYS A 64 2.39 3.14 4.91
N ASP A 65 2.83 3.48 6.14
CA ASP A 65 2.50 4.78 6.77
C ASP A 65 3.07 5.94 5.95
N ALA A 66 4.35 5.86 5.56
CA ALA A 66 5.00 6.86 4.73
C ALA A 66 4.28 7.04 3.38
N THR A 67 3.91 5.92 2.74
CA THR A 67 3.18 5.94 1.46
C THR A 67 1.80 6.57 1.61
N CYS A 68 1.04 6.22 2.65
CA CYS A 68 -0.24 6.85 2.91
C CYS A 68 -0.11 8.36 3.11
N ARG A 69 0.91 8.83 3.84
CA ARG A 69 1.15 10.26 4.05
C ARG A 69 1.48 10.98 2.74
N VAL A 70 2.34 10.39 1.92
CA VAL A 70 2.67 10.91 0.58
C VAL A 70 1.41 11.00 -0.26
N LEU A 71 0.60 9.95 -0.33
CA LEU A 71 -0.63 9.95 -1.14
C LEU A 71 -1.73 10.85 -0.56
N SER A 72 -1.71 11.17 0.74
CA SER A 72 -2.71 12.05 1.36
C SER A 72 -2.31 13.52 1.38
N ALA A 73 -1.04 13.84 1.07
CA ALA A 73 -0.55 15.21 1.04
C ALA A 73 -1.21 16.02 -0.08
N HIS A 74 -1.56 17.28 0.20
CA HIS A 74 -2.13 18.19 -0.78
C HIS A 74 -1.01 19.12 -1.30
N GLY A 75 -0.71 19.10 -2.61
CA GLY A 75 0.30 19.97 -3.22
C GLY A 75 0.91 19.39 -4.50
N SER A 76 1.81 20.15 -5.15
CA SER A 76 2.60 19.67 -6.29
C SER A 76 3.68 18.71 -5.77
N GLN A 77 3.35 17.43 -5.75
CA GLN A 77 4.31 16.37 -5.48
C GLN A 77 4.93 15.92 -6.80
N ASP A 78 6.20 15.57 -6.75
CA ASP A 78 6.88 14.99 -7.90
C ASP A 78 6.31 13.58 -8.16
N GLU A 79 5.79 13.35 -9.37
CA GLU A 79 5.22 12.06 -9.77
C GLU A 79 6.29 10.96 -9.78
N ASP A 80 7.55 11.28 -10.06
CA ASP A 80 8.65 10.32 -10.04
C ASP A 80 8.97 9.86 -8.61
N ASP A 81 8.92 10.78 -7.64
CA ASP A 81 9.08 10.45 -6.22
C ASP A 81 7.91 9.59 -5.71
N ILE A 82 6.67 9.94 -6.10
CA ILE A 82 5.47 9.13 -5.79
C ILE A 82 5.63 7.72 -6.37
N ARG A 83 6.01 7.61 -7.64
CA ARG A 83 6.20 6.32 -8.30
C ARG A 83 7.27 5.49 -7.60
N GLY A 84 8.39 6.10 -7.24
CA GLY A 84 9.45 5.46 -6.46
C GLY A 84 8.94 4.91 -5.12
N GLN A 85 8.24 5.75 -4.35
CA GLN A 85 7.68 5.38 -3.05
C GLN A 85 6.66 4.24 -3.17
N VAL A 86 5.69 4.33 -4.09
CA VAL A 86 4.63 3.33 -4.26
C VAL A 86 5.19 2.00 -4.81
N THR A 87 6.17 2.07 -5.72
CA THR A 87 6.87 0.87 -6.23
C THR A 87 7.59 0.13 -5.11
N TRP A 88 8.29 0.87 -4.25
CA TRP A 88 8.96 0.29 -3.09
C TRP A 88 7.95 -0.30 -2.09
N CYS A 89 6.87 0.44 -1.78
CA CYS A 89 5.80 -0.02 -0.91
C CYS A 89 5.20 -1.34 -1.39
N ARG A 90 4.88 -1.45 -2.69
CA ARG A 90 4.39 -2.68 -3.32
C ARG A 90 5.32 -3.86 -3.08
N ALA A 91 6.62 -3.69 -3.30
CA ALA A 91 7.61 -4.75 -3.13
C ALA A 91 7.68 -5.21 -1.66
N VAL A 92 7.76 -4.27 -0.72
CA VAL A 92 7.79 -4.56 0.73
C VAL A 92 6.53 -5.29 1.18
N CYS A 93 5.35 -4.89 0.71
CA CYS A 93 4.09 -5.56 0.99
C CYS A 93 4.10 -7.03 0.54
N LEU A 94 4.56 -7.31 -0.69
CA LEU A 94 4.61 -8.68 -1.20
C LEU A 94 5.59 -9.55 -0.41
N ASP A 95 6.77 -9.03 -0.10
CA ASP A 95 7.77 -9.73 0.71
C ASP A 95 7.24 -10.01 2.13
N THR A 96 6.54 -9.05 2.72
CA THR A 96 5.93 -9.20 4.05
C THR A 96 4.80 -10.23 4.05
N ALA A 97 3.97 -10.25 3.01
CA ALA A 97 2.92 -11.25 2.86
C ALA A 97 3.50 -12.67 2.86
N HIS A 98 4.60 -12.90 2.13
CA HIS A 98 5.28 -14.21 2.12
C HIS A 98 5.83 -14.61 3.49
N VAL A 99 6.36 -13.66 4.26
CA VAL A 99 6.85 -13.93 5.63
C VAL A 99 5.69 -14.26 6.56
N PHE A 100 4.57 -13.56 6.45
CA PHE A 100 3.39 -13.82 7.27
C PHE A 100 2.67 -15.13 6.91
N ASP A 101 2.63 -15.52 5.63
CA ASP A 101 2.04 -16.82 5.22
C ASP A 101 2.79 -18.02 5.82
N ALA A 102 4.06 -17.86 6.17
CA ALA A 102 4.88 -18.92 6.75
C ALA A 102 4.71 -19.07 8.28
N ASP A 103 3.89 -18.23 8.90
CA ASP A 103 3.73 -18.17 10.35
C ASP A 103 2.25 -18.35 10.77
N PRO A 104 1.95 -19.23 11.75
CA PRO A 104 0.59 -19.43 12.24
C PRO A 104 -0.03 -18.14 12.81
N GLY A 105 -1.20 -17.75 12.29
CA GLY A 105 -1.87 -16.50 12.69
C GLY A 105 -1.44 -15.28 11.86
N GLY A 106 -0.59 -15.46 10.83
CA GLY A 106 -0.19 -14.41 9.90
C GLY A 106 -1.21 -14.09 8.79
N GLU A 107 -2.29 -14.84 8.66
CA GLU A 107 -3.20 -14.82 7.50
C GLU A 107 -3.85 -13.44 7.29
N GLU A 108 -4.27 -12.79 8.38
CA GLU A 108 -4.87 -11.45 8.31
C GLU A 108 -3.86 -10.42 7.83
N GLY A 109 -2.64 -10.45 8.39
CA GLY A 109 -1.55 -9.57 7.98
C GLY A 109 -1.17 -9.79 6.52
N ALA A 110 -1.04 -11.05 6.09
CA ALA A 110 -0.67 -11.39 4.72
C ALA A 110 -1.74 -10.95 3.71
N ARG A 111 -3.02 -11.09 4.08
CA ARG A 111 -4.15 -10.57 3.29
C ARG A 111 -4.10 -9.06 3.16
N ALA A 112 -3.86 -8.32 4.25
CA ALA A 112 -3.75 -6.87 4.23
C ALA A 112 -2.57 -6.39 3.36
N CYS A 113 -1.42 -7.06 3.46
CA CYS A 113 -0.26 -6.80 2.62
C CYS A 113 -0.56 -6.99 1.13
N ARG A 114 -1.23 -8.10 0.77
CA ARG A 114 -1.63 -8.36 -0.62
C ARG A 114 -2.65 -7.34 -1.14
N ALA A 115 -3.58 -6.89 -0.30
CA ALA A 115 -4.54 -5.84 -0.66
C ALA A 115 -3.83 -4.51 -0.94
N ALA A 116 -2.91 -4.09 -0.07
CA ALA A 116 -2.09 -2.90 -0.29
C ALA A 116 -1.22 -3.01 -1.53
N ALA A 117 -0.56 -4.15 -1.77
CA ALA A 117 0.25 -4.37 -2.97
C ALA A 117 -0.57 -4.27 -4.26
N ARG A 118 -1.82 -4.75 -4.25
CA ARG A 118 -2.76 -4.61 -5.38
C ARG A 118 -3.11 -3.14 -5.61
N ALA A 119 -3.58 -2.44 -4.58
CA ALA A 119 -3.92 -1.03 -4.69
C ALA A 119 -2.71 -0.15 -5.11
N CYS A 120 -1.49 -0.48 -4.66
CA CYS A 120 -0.26 0.15 -5.15
C CYS A 120 -0.03 -0.11 -6.64
N SER A 121 -0.31 -1.34 -7.12
CA SER A 121 -0.17 -1.68 -8.55
C SER A 121 -1.19 -0.90 -9.38
N ASP A 122 -2.44 -0.89 -8.96
CA ASP A 122 -3.54 -0.21 -9.64
C ASP A 122 -3.25 1.31 -9.74
N PHE A 123 -2.78 1.91 -8.65
CA PHE A 123 -2.39 3.32 -8.68
C PHE A 123 -1.16 3.60 -9.57
N LEU A 124 -0.16 2.73 -9.59
CA LEU A 124 0.99 2.88 -10.49
C LEU A 124 0.56 2.86 -11.97
N GLU A 125 -0.46 2.08 -12.34
CA GLU A 125 -1.01 2.09 -13.70
C GLU A 125 -1.63 3.44 -14.08
N THR A 126 -2.16 4.21 -13.10
CA THR A 126 -2.68 5.56 -13.36
C THR A 126 -1.61 6.61 -13.56
N LEU A 127 -0.39 6.37 -13.08
CA LEU A 127 0.75 7.27 -13.24
C LEU A 127 1.40 7.15 -14.64
N GLY A 128 1.10 6.10 -15.40
CA GLY A 128 1.67 5.84 -16.74
C GLY A 128 3.02 5.15 -16.66
#